data_AF-A0A453AC17-F1
#
_entry.id   AF-A0A453AC17-F1
#
_cell.length_a   1.000
_cell.length_b   1.000
_cell.length_c   1.000
_cell.angle_alpha   90.00
_cell.angle_beta   90.00
_cell.angle_gamma   90.00
#
_symmetry.space_group_name_H-M   'P 1'
#
loop_
_entity.id
_entity.type
_entity.pdbx_description
1 polymer ?
#
loop_
_entity_poly.entity_id
_entity_poly.type
_entity_poly.pdbx_seq_one_letter_code
_entity_poly.pdbx_strand_id
1 'polypeptide(L)'
;AAADLECTLTVICNLVTKAGSEDEALEIAKLICAKLTHQPGEKPTLRIKVLFSLYNLLPSLSGKALVYRKALELAAAGKAAADCVVPTFKNIDAFVAYWGIGKPEQRDLFLAVTRILKDQKGMTKEYFKFLNKYLATFDGSADDADAIGAAKEEAAAAIIEFVKSSDLYQCDLLDMPAVAQLEKDEKYQPVYELLKIFLTQRLESYLAFQTANSTLLQGYGLVHEECITKMRLMSLLDLSGHCSGEIPYSAITKALEVHRLTLPSYCCSLDLMLY
;
A
#
# COMPACT_ATOMS: atom_id res chain seq x y z
N ALA A 1 -27.04 -7.16 -28.02
CA ALA A 1 -26.45 -5.85 -27.64
C ALA A 1 -25.15 -5.98 -26.83
N ALA A 2 -25.16 -6.56 -25.62
CA ALA A 2 -23.93 -6.69 -24.81
C ALA A 2 -22.93 -7.70 -25.39
N ALA A 3 -23.41 -8.88 -25.83
CA ALA A 3 -22.59 -9.90 -26.49
C ALA A 3 -22.00 -9.42 -27.83
N ASP A 4 -22.76 -8.64 -28.61
CA ASP A 4 -22.29 -8.09 -29.89
C ASP A 4 -21.15 -7.08 -29.69
N LEU A 5 -21.23 -6.27 -28.62
CA LEU A 5 -20.17 -5.33 -28.25
C LEU A 5 -18.90 -6.06 -27.80
N GLU A 6 -19.03 -7.10 -26.98
CA GLU A 6 -17.90 -7.94 -26.55
C GLU A 6 -17.21 -8.61 -27.74
N CYS A 7 -17.99 -9.18 -28.67
CA CYS A 7 -17.49 -9.77 -29.90
C CYS A 7 -16.72 -8.73 -30.74
N THR A 8 -17.31 -7.56 -30.95
CA THR A 8 -16.69 -6.46 -31.71
C THR A 8 -15.37 -6.02 -31.08
N LEU A 9 -15.34 -5.82 -29.76
CA LEU A 9 -14.13 -5.42 -29.04
C LEU A 9 -13.04 -6.50 -29.09
N THR A 10 -13.43 -7.78 -29.02
CA THR A 10 -12.49 -8.91 -29.13
C THR A 10 -11.87 -8.98 -30.52
N VAL A 11 -12.68 -8.80 -31.58
CA VAL A 11 -12.17 -8.73 -32.96
C VAL A 11 -11.18 -7.58 -33.14
N ILE A 12 -11.46 -6.42 -32.53
CA ILE A 12 -10.54 -5.27 -32.55
C ILE A 12 -9.22 -5.62 -31.84
N CYS A 13 -9.25 -6.31 -30.70
CA CYS A 13 -8.02 -6.74 -30.02
C CYS A 13 -7.17 -7.70 -30.85
N ASN A 14 -7.80 -8.56 -31.65
CA ASN A 14 -7.08 -9.49 -32.53
C ASN A 14 -6.30 -8.78 -33.64
N LEU A 15 -6.56 -7.50 -33.94
CA LEU A 15 -5.76 -6.72 -34.91
C LEU A 15 -4.28 -6.64 -34.50
N VAL A 16 -3.97 -6.67 -33.20
CA VAL A 16 -2.59 -6.70 -32.70
C VAL A 16 -1.82 -7.91 -33.23
N THR A 17 -2.49 -9.06 -33.43
CA THR A 17 -1.86 -10.27 -33.96
C THR A 17 -1.49 -10.19 -35.45
N LYS A 18 -1.93 -9.13 -36.14
CA LYS A 18 -1.64 -8.87 -37.55
C LYS A 18 -0.51 -7.86 -37.76
N ALA A 19 0.03 -7.29 -36.68
CA ALA A 19 1.17 -6.40 -36.75
C ALA A 19 2.40 -7.12 -37.34
N GLY A 20 3.17 -6.41 -38.16
CA GLY A 20 4.40 -6.90 -38.76
C GLY A 20 5.61 -6.84 -37.81
N SER A 21 5.49 -6.13 -36.69
CA SER A 21 6.54 -5.98 -35.67
C SER A 21 5.96 -5.82 -34.26
N GLU A 22 6.79 -6.01 -33.24
CA GLU A 22 6.39 -5.78 -31.84
C GLU A 22 6.06 -4.30 -31.54
N ASP A 23 6.79 -3.38 -32.17
CA ASP A 23 6.55 -1.93 -32.03
C ASP A 23 5.20 -1.53 -32.63
N GLU A 24 4.85 -2.07 -33.80
CA GLU A 24 3.55 -1.87 -34.42
C GLU A 24 2.43 -2.49 -33.56
N ALA A 25 2.64 -3.69 -33.02
CA ALA A 25 1.71 -4.33 -32.10
C ALA A 25 1.46 -3.47 -30.85
N LEU A 26 2.53 -2.85 -30.32
CA LEU A 26 2.47 -1.94 -29.18
C LEU A 26 1.69 -0.66 -29.50
N GLU A 27 1.91 -0.03 -30.64
CA GLU A 27 1.16 1.16 -31.06
C GLU A 27 -0.32 0.86 -31.27
N ILE A 28 -0.66 -0.27 -31.90
CA ILE A 28 -2.05 -0.73 -32.03
C ILE A 28 -2.67 -0.91 -30.64
N ALA A 29 -1.95 -1.56 -29.71
CA ALA A 29 -2.44 -1.76 -28.35
C ALA A 29 -2.65 -0.44 -27.60
N LYS A 30 -1.76 0.55 -27.74
CA LYS A 30 -1.94 1.89 -27.17
C LYS A 30 -3.23 2.55 -27.65
N LEU A 31 -3.51 2.48 -28.96
CA LEU A 31 -4.74 3.04 -29.54
C LEU A 31 -5.99 2.32 -29.03
N ILE A 32 -5.96 0.98 -28.95
CA ILE A 32 -7.07 0.19 -28.41
C ILE A 32 -7.30 0.54 -26.94
N CYS A 33 -6.25 0.59 -26.13
CA CYS A 33 -6.31 0.99 -24.73
C CYS A 33 -6.93 2.39 -24.58
N ALA A 34 -6.45 3.37 -25.34
CA ALA A 34 -6.98 4.74 -25.28
C ALA A 34 -8.48 4.80 -25.59
N LYS A 35 -8.97 3.99 -26.54
CA LYS A 35 -10.41 3.90 -26.83
C LYS A 35 -11.19 3.19 -25.72
N LEU A 36 -10.64 2.11 -25.16
CA LEU A 36 -11.28 1.39 -24.05
C LEU A 36 -11.34 2.23 -22.76
N THR A 37 -10.39 3.13 -22.53
CA THR A 37 -10.36 3.98 -21.34
C THR A 37 -11.04 5.34 -21.52
N HIS A 38 -11.53 5.68 -22.72
CA HIS A 38 -12.13 6.99 -22.98
C HIS A 38 -13.44 7.26 -22.20
N GLN A 39 -14.20 6.20 -21.85
CA GLN A 39 -15.48 6.32 -21.11
C GLN A 39 -15.52 5.41 -19.89
N PRO A 40 -14.69 5.63 -18.86
CA PRO A 40 -14.42 4.63 -17.81
C PRO A 40 -15.65 4.11 -17.05
N GLY A 41 -16.75 4.88 -16.98
CA GLY A 41 -17.99 4.47 -16.31
C GLY A 41 -18.89 3.50 -17.10
N GLU A 42 -18.73 3.36 -18.42
CA GLU A 42 -19.60 2.49 -19.21
C GLU A 42 -19.07 1.05 -19.21
N LYS A 43 -19.81 0.11 -18.59
CA LYS A 43 -19.48 -1.33 -18.56
C LYS A 43 -17.99 -1.62 -18.22
N PRO A 44 -17.44 -1.07 -17.12
CA PRO A 44 -16.01 -1.17 -16.80
C PRO A 44 -15.53 -2.62 -16.70
N THR A 45 -16.34 -3.52 -16.11
CA THR A 45 -16.04 -4.96 -16.02
C THR A 45 -15.82 -5.62 -17.39
N LEU A 46 -16.63 -5.28 -18.39
CA LEU A 46 -16.47 -5.83 -19.75
C LEU A 46 -15.16 -5.33 -20.37
N ARG A 47 -14.85 -4.04 -20.21
CA ARG A 47 -13.64 -3.44 -20.78
C ARG A 47 -12.37 -3.96 -20.12
N ILE A 48 -12.39 -4.23 -18.81
CA ILE A 48 -11.30 -4.91 -18.10
C ILE A 48 -11.06 -6.32 -18.68
N LYS A 49 -12.12 -7.11 -18.92
CA LYS A 49 -11.99 -8.44 -19.54
C LYS A 49 -11.37 -8.37 -20.94
N VAL A 50 -11.79 -7.38 -21.75
CA VAL A 50 -11.22 -7.14 -23.08
C VAL A 50 -9.73 -6.75 -22.96
N LEU A 51 -9.37 -5.89 -22.01
CA LEU A 51 -7.97 -5.54 -21.76
C LEU A 51 -7.13 -6.76 -21.33
N PHE A 52 -7.65 -7.66 -20.51
CA PHE A 52 -6.95 -8.90 -20.19
C PHE A 52 -6.82 -9.85 -21.38
N SER A 53 -7.78 -9.83 -22.31
CA SER A 53 -7.63 -10.56 -23.58
C SER A 53 -6.52 -9.94 -24.43
N LEU A 54 -6.50 -8.61 -24.55
CA LEU A 54 -5.43 -7.87 -25.24
C LEU A 54 -4.04 -8.13 -24.62
N TYR A 55 -3.95 -8.18 -23.29
CA TYR A 55 -2.73 -8.50 -22.54
C TYR A 55 -2.15 -9.85 -22.96
N ASN A 56 -3.01 -10.86 -23.13
CA ASN A 56 -2.59 -12.21 -23.51
C ASN A 56 -2.15 -12.32 -24.97
N LEU A 57 -2.62 -11.42 -25.85
CA LEU A 57 -2.28 -11.40 -27.26
C LEU A 57 -0.97 -10.67 -27.56
N LEU A 58 -0.47 -9.85 -26.63
CA LEU A 58 0.73 -9.06 -26.83
C LEU A 58 2.01 -9.88 -26.62
N PRO A 59 2.98 -9.84 -27.55
CA PRO A 59 4.31 -10.41 -27.33
C PRO A 59 5.16 -9.51 -26.42
N SER A 60 5.03 -8.19 -26.57
CA SER A 60 5.82 -7.19 -25.84
C SER A 60 5.50 -7.13 -24.34
N LEU A 61 6.54 -7.18 -23.52
CA LEU A 61 6.45 -7.08 -22.05
C LEU A 61 6.05 -5.67 -21.59
N SER A 62 6.56 -4.63 -22.25
CA SER A 62 6.17 -3.25 -21.97
C SER A 62 4.72 -2.98 -22.36
N GLY A 63 4.25 -3.58 -23.47
CA GLY A 63 2.85 -3.57 -23.87
C GLY A 63 1.95 -4.24 -22.84
N LYS A 64 2.34 -5.40 -22.33
CA LYS A 64 1.65 -6.10 -21.23
C LYS A 64 1.52 -5.23 -19.98
N ALA A 65 2.61 -4.62 -19.52
CA ALA A 65 2.57 -3.71 -18.37
C ALA A 65 1.62 -2.51 -18.60
N LEU A 66 1.66 -1.91 -19.80
CA LEU A 66 0.78 -0.80 -20.18
C LEU A 66 -0.69 -1.20 -20.14
N VAL A 67 -1.05 -2.32 -20.76
CA VAL A 67 -2.44 -2.81 -20.80
C VAL A 67 -2.96 -3.11 -19.40
N TYR A 68 -2.13 -3.73 -18.55
CA TYR A 68 -2.49 -4.01 -17.17
C TYR A 68 -2.74 -2.72 -16.38
N ARG A 69 -1.88 -1.70 -16.52
CA ARG A 69 -2.09 -0.38 -15.89
C ARG A 69 -3.41 0.25 -16.32
N LYS A 70 -3.76 0.16 -17.61
CA LYS A 70 -5.05 0.64 -18.13
C LYS A 70 -6.24 -0.14 -17.57
N ALA A 71 -6.09 -1.43 -17.27
CA ALA A 71 -7.12 -2.19 -16.56
C ALA A 71 -7.30 -1.70 -15.12
N LEU A 72 -6.23 -1.30 -14.42
CA LEU A 72 -6.33 -0.70 -13.09
C LEU A 72 -7.00 0.67 -13.10
N GLU A 73 -6.75 1.50 -14.12
CA GLU A 73 -7.47 2.79 -14.28
C GLU A 73 -8.99 2.58 -14.37
N LEU A 74 -9.44 1.56 -15.12
CA LEU A 74 -10.85 1.20 -15.20
C LEU A 74 -11.40 0.57 -13.92
N ALA A 75 -10.56 -0.14 -13.16
CA ALA A 75 -10.95 -0.76 -11.90
C ALA A 75 -11.32 0.29 -10.83
N ALA A 76 -10.81 1.52 -10.94
CA ALA A 76 -11.18 2.64 -10.08
C ALA A 76 -12.63 3.13 -10.28
N ALA A 77 -13.35 2.68 -11.32
CA ALA A 77 -14.71 3.13 -11.61
C ALA A 77 -15.78 2.62 -10.61
N GLY A 78 -15.45 1.63 -9.77
CA GLY A 78 -16.33 1.15 -8.72
C GLY A 78 -16.07 -0.30 -8.32
N LYS A 79 -16.77 -0.76 -7.28
CA LYS A 79 -16.53 -2.06 -6.64
C LYS A 79 -16.53 -3.24 -7.62
N ALA A 80 -17.52 -3.34 -8.50
CA ALA A 80 -17.60 -4.45 -9.47
C ALA A 80 -16.43 -4.48 -10.48
N ALA A 81 -15.81 -3.33 -10.76
CA ALA A 81 -14.62 -3.24 -11.59
C ALA A 81 -13.37 -3.61 -10.81
N ALA A 82 -13.24 -3.14 -9.56
CA ALA A 82 -12.19 -3.51 -8.63
C ALA A 82 -12.13 -5.03 -8.38
N ASP A 83 -13.29 -5.68 -8.19
CA ASP A 83 -13.40 -7.13 -7.96
C ASP A 83 -12.81 -7.96 -9.12
N CYS A 84 -12.69 -7.38 -10.33
CA CYS A 84 -12.08 -8.04 -11.48
C CYS A 84 -10.55 -8.10 -11.41
N VAL A 85 -9.91 -7.15 -10.72
CA VAL A 85 -8.44 -7.02 -10.67
C VAL A 85 -7.85 -7.45 -9.34
N VAL A 86 -8.59 -7.34 -8.23
CA VAL A 86 -8.14 -7.71 -6.88
C VAL A 86 -7.50 -9.11 -6.81
N PRO A 87 -8.06 -10.16 -7.43
CA PRO A 87 -7.45 -11.51 -7.40
C PRO A 87 -6.05 -11.58 -8.01
N THR A 88 -5.70 -10.62 -8.87
CA THR A 88 -4.40 -10.56 -9.55
C THR A 88 -3.31 -9.92 -8.69
N PHE A 89 -3.67 -9.18 -7.63
CA PHE A 89 -2.72 -8.40 -6.83
C PHE A 89 -1.68 -9.26 -6.11
N LYS A 90 -2.03 -10.50 -5.75
CA LYS A 90 -1.08 -11.48 -5.20
C LYS A 90 0.12 -11.77 -6.12
N ASN A 91 -0.02 -11.52 -7.43
CA ASN A 91 1.01 -11.79 -8.43
C ASN A 91 1.77 -10.52 -8.88
N ILE A 92 1.48 -9.34 -8.30
CA ILE A 92 2.09 -8.07 -8.75
C ILE A 92 3.63 -8.13 -8.68
N ASP A 93 4.20 -8.75 -7.64
CA ASP A 93 5.65 -8.88 -7.52
C ASP A 93 6.26 -9.68 -8.68
N ALA A 94 5.60 -10.77 -9.06
CA ALA A 94 5.99 -11.57 -10.22
C ALA A 94 5.83 -10.78 -11.52
N PHE A 95 4.77 -9.95 -11.64
CA PHE A 95 4.54 -9.12 -12.81
C PHE A 95 5.59 -8.03 -12.97
N VAL A 96 5.94 -7.33 -11.89
CA VAL A 96 7.00 -6.30 -11.90
C VAL A 96 8.32 -6.91 -12.37
N ALA A 97 8.71 -8.06 -11.82
CA ALA A 97 9.92 -8.78 -12.23
C ALA A 97 9.84 -9.28 -13.68
N TYR A 98 8.70 -9.81 -14.09
CA TYR A 98 8.48 -10.33 -15.45
C TYR A 98 8.49 -9.23 -16.51
N TRP A 99 7.90 -8.07 -16.23
CA TRP A 99 7.87 -6.95 -17.18
C TRP A 99 9.19 -6.17 -17.20
N GLY A 100 10.00 -6.25 -16.14
CA GLY A 100 11.27 -5.53 -16.04
C GLY A 100 11.08 -4.00 -15.97
N ILE A 101 9.98 -3.53 -15.39
CA ILE A 101 9.64 -2.10 -15.35
C ILE A 101 10.50 -1.31 -14.35
N GLY A 102 10.79 -0.05 -14.69
CA GLY A 102 11.60 0.84 -13.86
C GLY A 102 10.85 1.37 -12.63
N LYS A 103 11.58 1.99 -11.69
CA LYS A 103 10.98 2.57 -10.47
C LYS A 103 9.81 3.53 -10.73
N PRO A 104 9.86 4.44 -11.72
CA PRO A 104 8.72 5.34 -12.00
C PRO A 104 7.45 4.56 -12.40
N GLU A 105 7.59 3.51 -13.20
CA GLU A 105 6.46 2.70 -13.65
C GLU A 105 5.92 1.80 -12.53
N GLN A 106 6.82 1.31 -11.66
CA GLN A 106 6.44 0.58 -10.44
C GLN A 106 5.68 1.48 -9.47
N ARG A 107 6.10 2.74 -9.33
CA ARG A 107 5.44 3.75 -8.51
C ARG A 107 4.00 3.96 -8.95
N ASP A 108 3.77 4.20 -10.23
CA ASP A 108 2.42 4.34 -10.80
C ASP A 108 1.56 3.09 -10.58
N LEU A 109 2.17 1.90 -10.78
CA LEU A 109 1.50 0.62 -10.60
C LEU A 109 1.06 0.41 -9.14
N PHE A 110 1.98 0.57 -8.18
CA PHE A 110 1.69 0.38 -6.77
C PHE A 110 0.67 1.41 -6.27
N LEU A 111 0.75 2.67 -6.73
CA LEU A 111 -0.23 3.70 -6.39
C LEU A 111 -1.63 3.36 -6.93
N ALA A 112 -1.74 2.83 -8.14
CA ALA A 112 -3.02 2.39 -8.68
C ALA A 112 -3.60 1.23 -7.86
N VAL A 113 -2.76 0.27 -7.46
CA VAL A 113 -3.17 -0.86 -6.60
C VAL A 113 -3.63 -0.38 -5.22
N THR A 114 -2.90 0.52 -4.57
CA THR A 114 -3.29 1.05 -3.24
C THR A 114 -4.61 1.79 -3.29
N ARG A 115 -4.84 2.61 -4.33
CA ARG A 115 -6.11 3.30 -4.54
C ARG A 115 -7.29 2.33 -4.66
N ILE A 116 -7.12 1.23 -5.38
CA ILE A 116 -8.16 0.20 -5.52
C ILE A 116 -8.39 -0.53 -4.19
N LEU A 117 -7.32 -0.82 -3.45
CA LEU A 117 -7.39 -1.56 -2.19
C LEU A 117 -7.95 -0.74 -1.02
N LYS A 118 -7.81 0.60 -1.04
CA LYS A 118 -8.23 1.50 0.04
C LYS A 118 -9.68 1.28 0.49
N ASP A 119 -10.56 0.99 -0.47
CA ASP A 119 -12.00 0.81 -0.22
C ASP A 119 -12.42 -0.68 -0.12
N GLN A 120 -11.45 -1.61 -0.19
CA GLN A 120 -11.72 -3.05 -0.18
C GLN A 120 -11.72 -3.62 1.23
N LYS A 121 -12.87 -4.17 1.63
CA LYS A 121 -13.04 -4.78 2.95
C LYS A 121 -12.11 -5.98 3.11
N GLY A 122 -11.39 -6.03 4.23
CA GLY A 122 -10.51 -7.14 4.58
C GLY A 122 -9.16 -7.16 3.87
N MET A 123 -8.83 -6.13 3.08
CA MET A 123 -7.56 -6.02 2.34
C MET A 123 -6.58 -5.03 2.98
N THR A 124 -6.75 -4.71 4.27
CA THR A 124 -5.95 -3.70 4.97
C THR A 124 -4.46 -4.04 4.99
N LYS A 125 -4.10 -5.32 5.14
CA LYS A 125 -2.70 -5.78 5.09
C LYS A 125 -2.10 -5.58 3.71
N GLU A 126 -2.82 -5.98 2.68
CA GLU A 126 -2.41 -5.81 1.28
C GLU A 126 -2.29 -4.33 0.92
N TYR A 127 -3.25 -3.51 1.36
CA TYR A 127 -3.21 -2.06 1.20
C TYR A 127 -1.93 -1.48 1.80
N PHE A 128 -1.64 -1.77 3.07
CA PHE A 128 -0.41 -1.32 3.73
C PHE A 128 0.85 -1.85 3.03
N LYS A 129 0.86 -3.12 2.62
CA LYS A 129 1.98 -3.74 1.89
C LYS A 129 2.29 -2.99 0.60
N PHE A 130 1.28 -2.70 -0.22
CA PHE A 130 1.48 -1.98 -1.48
C PHE A 130 1.80 -0.50 -1.28
N LEU A 131 1.31 0.10 -0.19
CA LEU A 131 1.63 1.47 0.17
C LEU A 131 3.10 1.60 0.58
N ASN A 132 3.64 0.66 1.38
CA ASN A 132 5.07 0.59 1.65
C ASN A 132 5.89 0.42 0.37
N LYS A 133 5.47 -0.46 -0.54
CA LYS A 133 6.19 -0.65 -1.82
C LYS A 133 6.19 0.60 -2.67
N TYR A 134 5.07 1.31 -2.75
CA TYR A 134 4.98 2.61 -3.41
C TYR A 134 6.01 3.59 -2.82
N LEU A 135 6.03 3.74 -1.49
CA LEU A 135 6.95 4.64 -0.79
C LEU A 135 8.42 4.22 -0.92
N ALA A 136 8.71 2.92 -1.03
CA ALA A 136 10.05 2.39 -1.26
C ALA A 136 10.57 2.64 -2.70
N THR A 137 9.71 3.06 -3.63
CA THR A 137 10.15 3.39 -5.01
C THR A 137 10.88 4.72 -5.12
N PHE A 138 10.87 5.56 -4.08
CA PHE A 138 11.55 6.85 -4.06
C PHE A 138 12.96 6.68 -3.49
N ASP A 139 13.99 7.05 -4.25
CA ASP A 139 15.39 6.97 -3.77
C ASP A 139 15.93 8.29 -3.24
N GLY A 140 15.12 9.35 -3.21
CA GLY A 140 15.56 10.65 -2.71
C GLY A 140 16.51 11.38 -3.65
N SER A 141 16.63 10.92 -4.90
CA SER A 141 17.33 11.65 -5.96
C SER A 141 16.63 12.98 -6.29
N ALA A 142 17.38 13.93 -6.84
CA ALA A 142 16.82 15.23 -7.23
C ALA A 142 15.73 15.10 -8.31
N ASP A 143 15.84 14.09 -9.17
CA ASP A 143 14.86 13.80 -10.23
C ASP A 143 13.49 13.37 -9.66
N ASP A 144 13.46 12.90 -8.41
CA ASP A 144 12.25 12.46 -7.72
C ASP A 144 11.62 13.54 -6.83
N ALA A 145 12.21 14.74 -6.71
CA ALA A 145 11.79 15.76 -5.74
C ALA A 145 10.30 16.15 -5.86
N ASP A 146 9.81 16.37 -7.08
CA ASP A 146 8.41 16.70 -7.33
C ASP A 146 7.48 15.53 -7.01
N ALA A 147 7.88 14.31 -7.38
CA ALA A 147 7.10 13.11 -7.13
C ALA A 147 7.04 12.76 -5.64
N ILE A 148 8.14 12.97 -4.91
CA ILE A 148 8.19 12.89 -3.45
C ILE A 148 7.22 13.91 -2.87
N GLY A 149 7.29 15.18 -3.30
CA GLY A 149 6.40 16.24 -2.82
C GLY A 149 4.90 15.92 -2.98
N ALA A 150 4.53 15.17 -4.03
CA ALA A 150 3.16 14.73 -4.27
C ALA A 150 2.71 13.54 -3.40
N ALA A 151 3.64 12.74 -2.87
CA ALA A 151 3.37 11.49 -2.13
C ALA A 151 3.04 11.69 -0.64
N LYS A 152 2.85 12.93 -0.17
CA LYS A 152 2.68 13.26 1.25
C LYS A 152 1.44 12.61 1.87
N GLU A 153 0.33 12.59 1.13
CA GLU A 153 -0.91 11.99 1.61
C GLU A 153 -0.77 10.48 1.78
N GLU A 154 -0.16 9.81 0.80
CA GLU A 154 0.14 8.38 0.85
C GLU A 154 1.12 8.02 1.97
N ALA A 155 2.15 8.85 2.19
CA ALA A 155 3.10 8.67 3.29
C ALA A 155 2.41 8.78 4.65
N ALA A 156 1.57 9.81 4.84
CA ALA A 156 0.78 9.97 6.05
C ALA A 156 -0.21 8.81 6.25
N ALA A 157 -0.88 8.37 5.18
CA ALA A 157 -1.78 7.22 5.22
C ALA A 157 -1.05 5.93 5.63
N ALA A 158 0.20 5.72 5.20
CA ALA A 158 1.01 4.58 5.61
C ALA A 158 1.32 4.61 7.10
N ILE A 159 1.68 5.78 7.63
CA ILE A 159 1.91 5.95 9.07
C ILE A 159 0.64 5.64 9.86
N ILE A 160 -0.49 6.22 9.45
CA ILE A 160 -1.76 6.04 10.16
C ILE A 160 -2.16 4.56 10.14
N GLU A 161 -2.04 3.89 8.99
CA GLU A 161 -2.35 2.48 8.87
C GLU A 161 -1.41 1.61 9.70
N PHE A 162 -0.11 1.94 9.72
CA PHE A 162 0.84 1.31 10.62
C PHE A 162 0.36 1.45 12.06
N VAL A 163 0.14 2.66 12.56
CA VAL A 163 -0.25 2.89 13.96
C VAL A 163 -1.58 2.19 14.31
N LYS A 164 -2.54 2.19 13.38
CA LYS A 164 -3.87 1.61 13.57
C LYS A 164 -3.91 0.09 13.57
N SER A 165 -3.01 -0.56 12.84
CA SER A 165 -3.00 -2.03 12.77
C SER A 165 -2.66 -2.67 14.12
N SER A 166 -3.39 -3.72 14.48
CA SER A 166 -3.16 -4.51 15.70
C SER A 166 -2.12 -5.63 15.52
N ASP A 167 -1.55 -5.78 14.31
CA ASP A 167 -0.70 -6.91 13.96
C ASP A 167 0.58 -6.53 13.19
N LEU A 168 0.80 -5.25 12.92
CA LEU A 168 2.01 -4.71 12.33
C LEU A 168 2.88 -4.05 13.40
N TYR A 169 4.01 -4.66 13.76
CA TYR A 169 4.89 -4.16 14.84
C TYR A 169 6.24 -3.66 14.35
N GLN A 170 6.55 -3.84 13.06
CA GLN A 170 7.81 -3.43 12.44
C GLN A 170 7.51 -2.78 11.09
N CYS A 171 8.24 -1.71 10.76
CA CYS A 171 8.25 -1.10 9.44
C CYS A 171 9.50 -0.23 9.26
N ASP A 172 9.92 -0.04 8.00
CA ASP A 172 11.08 0.79 7.64
C ASP A 172 10.64 2.20 7.16
N LEU A 173 9.45 2.64 7.57
CA LEU A 173 8.84 3.87 7.07
C LEU A 173 9.70 5.11 7.35
N LEU A 174 10.39 5.19 8.51
CA LEU A 174 11.19 6.36 8.87
C LEU A 174 12.35 6.62 7.90
N ASP A 175 12.90 5.57 7.30
CA ASP A 175 14.06 5.64 6.41
C ASP A 175 13.67 6.00 4.96
N MET A 176 12.38 6.00 4.64
CA MET A 176 11.90 6.29 3.29
C MET A 176 11.91 7.80 3.01
N PRO A 177 12.51 8.27 1.90
CA PRO A 177 12.57 9.70 1.57
C PRO A 177 11.18 10.37 1.49
N ALA A 178 10.20 9.63 0.94
CA ALA A 178 8.81 10.08 0.84
C ALA A 178 8.12 10.26 2.20
N VAL A 179 8.61 9.61 3.25
CA VAL A 179 8.09 9.76 4.63
C VAL A 179 8.90 10.82 5.38
N ALA A 180 10.22 10.84 5.22
CA ALA A 180 11.11 11.80 5.87
C ALA A 180 10.75 13.27 5.54
N GLN A 181 10.23 13.55 4.35
CA GLN A 181 9.76 14.90 3.99
C GLN A 181 8.69 15.46 4.94
N LEU A 182 7.90 14.59 5.58
CA LEU A 182 6.79 14.99 6.43
C LEU A 182 7.27 15.68 7.71
N GLU A 183 8.52 15.45 8.12
CA GLU A 183 9.12 16.11 9.29
C GLU A 183 9.08 17.64 9.19
N LYS A 184 9.15 18.18 7.97
CA LYS A 184 9.15 19.63 7.69
C LYS A 184 7.83 20.14 7.13
N ASP A 185 6.80 19.30 7.08
CA ASP A 185 5.50 19.65 6.52
C ASP A 185 4.54 20.16 7.59
N GLU A 186 3.96 21.35 7.40
CA GLU A 186 3.09 21.99 8.40
C GLU A 186 1.85 21.15 8.76
N LYS A 187 1.32 20.38 7.80
CA LYS A 187 0.10 19.60 7.98
C LYS A 187 0.39 18.21 8.53
N TYR A 188 1.46 17.57 8.05
CA TYR A 188 1.75 16.17 8.34
C TYR A 188 2.87 15.95 9.37
N GLN A 189 3.56 17.00 9.84
CA GLN A 189 4.58 16.89 10.89
C GLN A 189 4.09 16.15 12.15
N PRO A 190 2.86 16.36 12.67
CA PRO A 190 2.40 15.60 13.83
C PRO A 190 2.26 14.10 13.54
N VAL A 191 1.93 13.73 12.30
CA VAL A 191 1.84 12.32 11.88
C VAL A 191 3.23 11.71 11.82
N TYR A 192 4.22 12.43 11.31
CA TYR A 192 5.62 12.01 11.32
C TYR A 192 6.16 11.84 12.75
N GLU A 193 5.87 12.80 13.63
CA GLU A 193 6.25 12.73 15.04
C GLU A 193 5.63 11.51 15.73
N LEU A 194 4.36 11.20 15.45
CA LEU A 194 3.70 10.00 15.94
C LEU A 194 4.43 8.72 15.50
N LEU A 195 4.83 8.61 14.22
CA LEU A 195 5.64 7.48 13.74
C LEU A 195 6.94 7.35 14.53
N LYS A 196 7.66 8.47 14.72
CA LYS A 196 8.92 8.52 15.47
C LYS A 196 8.73 8.07 16.92
N ILE A 197 7.65 8.48 17.57
CA ILE A 197 7.32 8.04 18.93
C ILE A 197 7.15 6.52 18.97
N PHE A 198 6.35 5.95 18.05
CA PHE A 198 6.10 4.51 18.01
C PHE A 198 7.35 3.67 17.75
N LEU A 199 8.27 4.14 16.92
CA LEU A 199 9.45 3.37 16.54
C LEU A 199 10.68 3.61 17.43
N THR A 200 10.78 4.76 18.10
CA THR A 200 12.04 5.17 18.77
C THR A 200 11.87 5.60 20.23
N GLN A 201 10.64 5.83 20.71
CA GLN A 201 10.40 6.38 22.04
C GLN A 201 9.57 5.44 22.92
N ARG A 202 9.35 5.86 24.18
CA ARG A 202 8.60 5.11 25.19
C ARG A 202 7.16 5.62 25.33
N LEU A 203 6.35 4.87 26.06
CA LEU A 203 4.92 5.12 26.21
C LEU A 203 4.64 6.52 26.80
N GLU A 204 5.49 7.02 27.71
CA GLU A 204 5.34 8.37 28.26
C GLU A 204 5.31 9.46 27.17
N SER A 205 6.15 9.34 26.14
CA SER A 205 6.18 10.28 25.01
C SER A 205 4.86 10.29 24.24
N TYR A 206 4.24 9.12 24.05
CA TYR A 206 2.93 9.03 23.41
C TYR A 206 1.82 9.65 24.24
N LEU A 207 1.83 9.46 25.57
CA LEU A 207 0.82 10.06 26.45
C LEU A 207 0.87 11.59 26.41
N ALA A 208 2.08 12.17 26.42
CA ALA A 208 2.28 13.60 26.24
C ALA A 208 1.78 14.07 24.85
N PHE A 209 2.15 13.34 23.79
CA PHE A 209 1.72 13.64 22.43
C PHE A 209 0.19 13.57 22.27
N GLN A 210 -0.46 12.55 22.84
CA GLN A 210 -1.91 12.36 22.78
C GLN A 210 -2.65 13.49 23.51
N THR A 211 -2.12 13.95 24.65
CA THR A 211 -2.71 15.08 25.40
C THR A 211 -2.70 16.35 24.54
N ALA A 212 -1.61 16.61 23.83
CA ALA A 212 -1.47 17.78 22.96
C ALA A 212 -2.25 17.66 21.63
N ASN A 213 -2.44 16.44 21.10
CA ASN A 213 -2.94 16.19 19.74
C ASN A 213 -4.20 15.32 19.68
N SER A 214 -4.99 15.24 20.76
CA SER A 214 -6.14 14.32 20.88
C SER A 214 -7.15 14.44 19.72
N THR A 215 -7.50 15.66 19.30
CA THR A 215 -8.42 15.91 18.19
C THR A 215 -7.87 15.41 16.85
N LEU A 216 -6.57 15.56 16.62
CA LEU A 216 -5.91 15.08 15.41
C LEU A 216 -5.94 13.55 15.33
N LEU A 217 -5.64 12.87 16.44
CA LEU A 217 -5.69 11.40 16.51
C LEU A 217 -7.12 10.87 16.29
N GLN A 218 -8.12 11.52 16.87
CA GLN A 218 -9.54 11.19 16.62
C GLN A 218 -9.92 11.40 15.16
N GLY A 219 -9.43 12.47 14.52
CA GLY A 219 -9.65 12.74 13.10
C GLY A 219 -9.13 11.64 12.17
N TYR A 220 -8.05 10.96 12.56
CA TYR A 220 -7.51 9.79 11.85
C TYR A 220 -8.16 8.46 12.27
N GLY A 221 -9.12 8.49 13.20
CA GLY A 221 -9.79 7.30 13.71
C GLY A 221 -8.87 6.39 14.54
N LEU A 222 -7.87 6.97 15.19
CA LEU A 222 -6.97 6.25 16.10
C LEU A 222 -7.60 6.18 17.50
N VAL A 223 -7.75 4.95 18.01
CA VAL A 223 -8.29 4.69 19.34
C VAL A 223 -7.15 4.68 20.36
N HIS A 224 -7.28 5.48 21.42
CA HIS A 224 -6.23 5.67 22.43
C HIS A 224 -5.77 4.35 23.07
N GLU A 225 -6.73 3.53 23.52
CA GLU A 225 -6.44 2.25 24.17
C GLU A 225 -5.73 1.24 23.24
N GLU A 226 -6.07 1.25 21.94
CA GLU A 226 -5.40 0.41 20.94
C GLU A 226 -3.95 0.87 20.71
N CYS A 227 -3.72 2.19 20.65
CA CYS A 227 -2.39 2.77 20.53
C CYS A 227 -1.51 2.43 21.75
N ILE A 228 -2.03 2.55 22.97
CA ILE A 228 -1.32 2.17 24.20
C ILE A 228 -0.97 0.68 24.16
N THR A 229 -1.95 -0.17 23.82
CA THR A 229 -1.76 -1.62 23.73
C THR A 229 -0.66 -1.96 22.74
N LYS A 230 -0.67 -1.32 21.57
CA LYS A 230 0.36 -1.52 20.56
C LYS A 230 1.75 -1.09 21.03
N MET A 231 1.89 0.10 21.60
CA MET A 231 3.19 0.58 22.11
C MET A 231 3.76 -0.29 23.22
N ARG A 232 2.90 -0.82 24.08
CA ARG A 232 3.27 -1.81 25.11
C ARG A 232 3.84 -3.07 24.46
N LEU A 233 3.14 -3.64 23.48
CA LEU A 233 3.62 -4.82 22.76
C LEU A 233 4.92 -4.55 21.99
N MET A 234 5.06 -3.39 21.35
CA MET A 234 6.31 -2.99 20.70
C MET A 234 7.47 -2.86 21.70
N SER A 235 7.23 -2.27 22.87
CA SER A 235 8.23 -2.17 23.93
C SER A 235 8.64 -3.55 24.46
N LEU A 236 7.72 -4.50 24.51
CA LEU A 236 8.01 -5.88 24.89
C LEU A 236 8.86 -6.60 23.84
N LEU A 237 8.55 -6.41 22.55
CA LEU A 237 9.35 -6.94 21.45
C LEU A 237 10.77 -6.36 21.49
N ASP A 238 10.92 -5.05 21.68
CA ASP A 238 12.21 -4.38 21.87
C ASP A 238 13.01 -4.99 23.03
N LEU A 239 12.40 -5.16 24.20
CA LEU A 239 13.05 -5.81 25.35
C LEU A 239 13.51 -7.24 25.05
N SER A 240 12.67 -8.03 24.37
CA SER A 240 13.00 -9.41 24.02
C SER A 240 14.19 -9.53 23.06
N GLY A 241 14.36 -8.56 22.15
CA GLY A 241 15.51 -8.52 21.24
C GLY A 241 16.84 -8.26 21.95
N HIS A 242 16.81 -7.61 23.11
CA HIS A 242 18.00 -7.27 23.90
C HIS A 242 18.33 -8.28 25.00
N CYS A 243 17.44 -9.24 25.27
CA CYS A 243 17.59 -10.22 26.34
C CYS A 243 17.75 -11.63 25.75
N SER A 244 18.95 -12.21 25.82
CA SER A 244 19.17 -13.61 25.44
C SER A 244 18.71 -14.56 26.56
N GLY A 245 17.44 -14.95 26.56
CA GLY A 245 16.89 -15.95 27.49
C GLY A 245 15.78 -15.39 28.38
N GLU A 246 16.06 -15.18 29.66
CA GLU A 246 15.05 -14.75 30.64
C GLU A 246 14.96 -13.22 30.74
N ILE A 247 13.75 -12.68 30.60
CA ILE A 247 13.49 -11.25 30.81
C ILE A 247 13.04 -11.05 32.27
N PRO A 248 13.75 -10.25 33.08
CA PRO A 248 13.35 -10.00 34.46
C PRO A 248 11.97 -9.34 34.55
N TYR A 249 11.12 -9.81 35.45
CA TYR A 249 9.76 -9.27 35.63
C TYR A 249 9.73 -7.75 35.88
N SER A 250 10.71 -7.24 36.64
CA SER A 250 10.86 -5.81 36.92
C SER A 250 11.12 -4.98 35.66
N ALA A 251 11.86 -5.53 34.69
CA ALA A 251 12.09 -4.89 33.40
C ALA A 251 10.80 -4.82 32.57
N ILE A 252 9.99 -5.89 32.58
CA ILE A 252 8.71 -5.95 31.88
C ILE A 252 7.72 -4.95 32.47
N THR A 253 7.53 -4.93 33.81
CA THR A 253 6.62 -3.97 34.45
C THR A 253 7.00 -2.52 34.20
N LYS A 254 8.32 -2.25 34.12
CA LYS A 254 8.83 -0.91 33.86
C LYS A 254 8.58 -0.48 32.42
N ALA A 255 8.83 -1.35 31.43
CA ALA A 255 8.64 -1.00 30.02
C ALA A 255 7.18 -0.92 29.60
N LEU A 256 6.29 -1.70 30.24
CA LEU A 256 4.87 -1.72 29.92
C LEU A 256 4.04 -0.69 30.70
N GLU A 257 4.63 -0.04 31.71
CA GLU A 257 3.95 0.86 32.67
C GLU A 257 2.64 0.27 33.23
N VAL A 258 2.62 -1.04 33.52
CA VAL A 258 1.44 -1.74 34.05
C VAL A 258 1.66 -2.26 35.47
N HIS A 259 0.56 -2.28 36.22
CA HIS A 259 0.47 -2.98 37.49
C HIS A 259 0.38 -4.50 37.30
N ARG A 260 0.78 -5.24 38.33
CA ARG A 260 1.02 -6.70 38.37
C ARG A 260 -0.04 -7.61 37.73
N LEU A 261 -1.29 -7.16 37.62
CA LEU A 261 -2.46 -7.99 37.29
C LEU A 261 -2.77 -8.11 35.79
N THR A 262 -2.27 -7.23 34.93
CA THR A 262 -2.58 -7.23 33.49
C THR A 262 -1.48 -7.88 32.63
N LEU A 263 -0.33 -8.24 33.22
CA LEU A 263 0.79 -8.82 32.48
C LEU A 263 0.51 -10.17 31.78
N PRO A 264 -0.19 -11.14 32.40
CA PRO A 264 -0.39 -12.46 31.77
C PRO A 264 -1.09 -12.38 30.41
N SER A 265 -2.03 -11.43 30.22
CA SER A 265 -2.69 -11.24 28.94
C SER A 265 -1.76 -10.69 27.86
N TYR A 266 -0.80 -9.83 28.21
CA TYR A 266 0.18 -9.30 27.25
C TYR A 266 1.23 -10.34 26.85
N CYS A 267 1.69 -11.16 27.81
CA CYS A 267 2.63 -12.25 27.51
C CYS A 267 2.00 -13.32 26.60
N CYS A 268 0.74 -13.73 26.87
CA CYS A 268 0.03 -14.67 25.98
C CYS A 268 -0.13 -14.13 24.55
N SER A 269 -0.37 -12.81 24.39
CA SER A 269 -0.41 -12.18 23.06
C SER A 269 0.95 -12.20 22.36
N LEU A 270 2.06 -12.15 23.11
CA LEU A 270 3.40 -12.23 22.55
C LEU A 270 3.75 -13.65 22.09
N ASP A 271 3.39 -14.68 22.87
CA ASP A 271 3.53 -16.07 22.46
C ASP A 271 2.76 -16.36 21.17
N LEU A 272 1.58 -15.75 20.98
CA LEU A 272 0.81 -15.83 19.72
C LEU A 272 1.44 -15.07 18.55
N MET A 273 2.37 -14.13 18.79
CA MET A 273 3.06 -13.35 17.76
C MET A 273 4.41 -13.94 17.33
N LEU A 274 5.03 -14.77 18.18
CA LEU A 274 6.32 -15.41 17.92
C LEU A 274 6.19 -16.78 17.21
N TYR A 275 4.97 -17.24 16.94
CA TYR A 275 4.64 -18.40 16.10
C TYR A 275 4.00 -17.97 14.78
#